data_AF-A0A928KJ68-F1
#
_entry.id   AF-A0A928KJ68-F1
#
_cell.length_a   1.000
_cell.length_b   1.000
_cell.length_c   1.000
_cell.angle_alpha   90.00
_cell.angle_beta   90.00
_cell.angle_gamma   90.00
#
_symmetry.space_group_name_H-M   'P 1'
#
loop_
_entity.id
_entity.type
_entity.pdbx_description
1 polymer ?
#
loop_
_entity_poly.entity_id
_entity_poly.type
_entity_poly.pdbx_seq_one_letter_code
_entity_poly.pdbx_strand_id
1 'polypeptide(L)'
;MAKHKLYVGDNTTVLDKLILEGIKVDMIYIDPTFHANNKFFKKYRDDEKEWLTLLMYKLQKSRILLKDDGLIFISIGDDQVCKLKLVCDKIFGERNKIAMMAVKTPNQTEGKNVIKNTEYLLIYGNSEKSELSHPAKRQEGRCTTGREGQTIQTIVIPRGTRVEKVPDGEYTNDDILKTGGNEDIELVGAPIVVKNGKLHRAIKLRCRWSCPNDVRNFISAQKEESKKTVRNKYGKEILELYLKGKRSQPWLVKEGFDKPTTFIDGYISKGKNNLTDVMCIS
;
A
#
# COMPACT_ATOMS: atom_id res chain seq x y z
N MET A 1 -5.16 30.33 -14.92
CA MET A 1 -6.06 30.30 -13.75
C MET A 1 -5.24 29.93 -12.52
N ALA A 2 -5.55 30.49 -11.34
CA ALA A 2 -4.87 30.10 -10.10
C ALA A 2 -5.14 28.61 -9.79
N LYS A 3 -4.08 27.84 -9.48
CA LYS A 3 -4.18 26.40 -9.13
C LYS A 3 -4.86 26.15 -7.78
N HIS A 4 -4.94 27.16 -6.91
CA HIS A 4 -5.47 27.05 -5.56
C HIS A 4 -6.58 28.08 -5.32
N LYS A 5 -7.60 27.69 -4.55
CA LYS A 5 -8.72 28.53 -4.16
C LYS A 5 -8.92 28.48 -2.65
N LEU A 6 -9.16 29.63 -2.03
CA LEU A 6 -9.57 29.76 -0.64
C LEU A 6 -11.00 30.28 -0.60
N TYR A 7 -11.86 29.57 0.12
CA TYR A 7 -13.24 30.00 0.38
C TYR A 7 -13.38 30.40 1.84
N VAL A 8 -13.94 31.57 2.11
CA VAL A 8 -14.11 32.12 3.45
C VAL A 8 -15.59 32.21 3.77
N GLY A 9 -16.02 31.60 4.87
CA GLY A 9 -17.42 31.59 5.32
C GLY A 9 -17.74 30.38 6.18
N ASP A 10 -19.02 30.24 6.57
CA ASP A 10 -19.49 28.99 7.18
C ASP A 10 -19.35 27.85 6.17
N ASN A 11 -18.72 26.77 6.60
CA ASN A 11 -18.44 25.63 5.73
C ASN A 11 -19.71 24.99 5.16
N THR A 12 -20.85 25.02 5.85
CA THR A 12 -22.12 24.51 5.31
C THR A 12 -22.52 25.29 4.07
N THR A 13 -22.48 26.62 4.14
CA THR A 13 -22.84 27.52 3.04
C THR A 13 -21.86 27.38 1.87
N VAL A 14 -20.56 27.29 2.18
CA VAL A 14 -19.52 27.09 1.16
C VAL A 14 -19.69 25.74 0.45
N LEU A 15 -19.93 24.66 1.20
CA LEU A 15 -20.15 23.33 0.62
C LEU A 15 -21.39 23.32 -0.30
N ASP A 16 -22.47 23.98 0.09
CA ASP A 16 -23.67 24.10 -0.75
C ASP A 16 -23.38 24.81 -2.06
N LYS A 17 -22.65 25.92 -2.01
CA LYS A 17 -22.22 26.63 -3.21
C LYS A 17 -21.37 25.74 -4.12
N LEU A 18 -20.40 25.00 -3.57
CA LEU A 18 -19.55 24.10 -4.37
C LEU A 18 -20.35 22.98 -5.03
N ILE A 19 -21.35 22.44 -4.33
CA ILE A 19 -22.25 21.43 -4.88
C ILE A 19 -23.07 22.01 -6.03
N LEU A 20 -23.63 23.21 -5.86
CA LEU A 20 -24.39 23.90 -6.91
C LEU A 20 -23.55 24.23 -8.14
N GLU A 21 -22.26 24.55 -7.94
CA GLU A 21 -21.29 24.74 -9.02
C GLU A 21 -20.85 23.42 -9.70
N GLY A 22 -21.35 22.27 -9.23
CA GLY A 22 -21.03 20.96 -9.79
C GLY A 22 -19.58 20.52 -9.53
N ILE A 23 -18.92 21.11 -8.52
CA ILE A 23 -17.53 20.79 -8.20
C ILE A 23 -17.43 19.34 -7.71
N LYS A 24 -16.41 18.64 -8.23
CA LYS A 24 -16.02 17.30 -7.80
C LYS A 24 -14.57 17.27 -7.38
N VAL A 25 -14.27 16.59 -6.29
CA VAL A 25 -12.92 16.47 -5.73
C VAL A 25 -12.50 15.01 -5.61
N ASP A 26 -11.22 14.76 -5.83
CA ASP A 26 -10.59 13.45 -5.68
C ASP A 26 -10.38 13.08 -4.21
N MET A 27 -10.13 14.08 -3.37
CA MET A 27 -9.74 13.90 -1.98
C MET A 27 -10.33 14.98 -1.09
N ILE A 28 -10.80 14.58 0.09
CA ILE A 28 -11.17 15.48 1.19
C ILE A 28 -10.35 15.09 2.42
N TYR A 29 -9.73 16.08 3.08
CA TYR A 29 -9.15 15.92 4.41
C TYR A 29 -9.83 16.90 5.36
N ILE A 30 -10.23 16.42 6.53
CA ILE A 30 -10.79 17.24 7.60
C ILE A 30 -10.21 16.83 8.96
N ASP A 31 -10.04 17.83 9.82
CA ASP A 31 -9.67 17.67 11.23
C ASP A 31 -10.75 18.33 12.10
N PRO A 32 -11.92 17.68 12.27
CA PRO A 32 -13.02 18.24 13.03
C PRO A 32 -12.65 18.27 14.52
N THR A 33 -12.34 19.45 15.03
CA THR A 33 -12.03 19.61 16.45
C THR A 33 -13.27 19.36 17.32
N PHE A 34 -13.18 18.39 18.23
CA PHE A 34 -14.05 18.29 19.39
C PHE A 34 -13.25 18.82 20.59
N HIS A 35 -13.75 19.83 21.29
CA HIS A 35 -13.06 20.53 22.41
C HIS A 35 -11.87 21.43 22.07
N ALA A 36 -11.88 22.16 20.95
CA ALA A 36 -10.92 23.25 20.79
C ALA A 36 -11.05 24.23 21.98
N ASN A 37 -9.94 24.54 22.64
CA ASN A 37 -9.86 25.55 23.71
C ASN A 37 -9.95 26.98 23.15
N ASN A 38 -10.80 27.16 22.15
CA ASN A 38 -10.95 28.34 21.33
C ASN A 38 -12.36 28.89 21.52
N LYS A 39 -12.44 30.20 21.82
CA LYS A 39 -13.70 30.93 22.07
C LYS A 39 -14.74 30.74 20.96
N PHE A 40 -14.32 30.48 19.71
CA PHE A 40 -15.23 30.23 18.58
C PHE A 40 -16.00 28.91 18.65
N PHE A 41 -15.47 27.89 19.33
CA PHE A 41 -16.08 26.55 19.40
C PHE A 41 -16.82 26.29 20.71
N LYS A 42 -17.04 27.34 21.53
CA LYS A 42 -17.73 27.22 22.83
C LYS A 42 -19.12 26.58 22.68
N LYS A 43 -19.83 26.85 21.57
CA LYS A 43 -21.14 26.25 21.28
C LYS A 43 -21.09 24.71 21.14
N TYR A 44 -19.98 24.16 20.63
CA TYR A 44 -19.81 22.73 20.40
C TYR A 44 -19.13 22.00 21.56
N ARG A 45 -18.72 22.74 22.58
CA ARG A 45 -18.00 22.19 23.74
C ARG A 45 -18.93 21.40 24.65
N ASP A 46 -20.19 21.80 24.72
CA ASP A 46 -21.10 21.38 25.79
C ASP A 46 -22.14 20.33 25.35
N ASP A 47 -22.33 20.13 24.03
CA ASP A 47 -23.23 19.09 23.48
C ASP A 47 -22.58 18.28 22.35
N GLU A 48 -22.13 17.08 22.71
CA GLU A 48 -21.58 16.08 21.80
C GLU A 48 -22.55 15.69 20.67
N LYS A 49 -23.85 15.61 20.96
CA LYS A 49 -24.86 15.22 19.98
C LYS A 49 -25.06 16.31 18.95
N GLU A 50 -25.04 17.58 19.35
CA GLU A 50 -25.11 18.71 18.43
C GLU A 50 -23.88 18.73 17.50
N TRP A 51 -22.69 18.52 18.05
CA TRP A 51 -21.45 18.43 17.26
C TRP A 51 -21.50 17.28 16.23
N LEU A 52 -21.87 16.07 16.65
CA LEU A 52 -22.01 14.92 15.76
C LEU A 52 -23.06 15.16 14.67
N THR A 53 -24.19 15.77 15.02
CA THR A 53 -25.27 16.09 14.07
C THR A 53 -24.78 17.07 13.01
N LEU A 54 -24.05 18.12 13.42
CA LEU A 54 -23.51 19.11 12.49
C LEU A 54 -22.39 18.55 11.61
N LEU A 55 -21.58 17.63 12.13
CA LEU A 55 -20.56 16.93 11.35
C LEU A 55 -21.21 15.97 10.35
N MET A 56 -22.27 15.25 10.75
CA MET A 56 -23.05 14.38 9.87
C MET A 56 -23.56 15.12 8.63
N TYR A 57 -24.15 16.31 8.79
CA TYR A 57 -24.60 17.13 7.65
C TYR A 57 -23.45 17.51 6.71
N LYS A 58 -22.27 17.83 7.26
CA LYS A 58 -21.09 18.17 6.46
C LYS A 58 -20.56 16.95 5.71
N LEU A 59 -20.51 15.79 6.35
CA LEU A 59 -20.09 14.53 5.73
C LEU A 59 -21.02 14.09 4.60
N GLN A 60 -22.33 14.31 4.74
CA GLN A 60 -23.29 14.08 3.64
C GLN A 60 -22.99 14.95 2.43
N LYS A 61 -22.69 16.25 2.64
CA LYS A 61 -22.26 17.16 1.57
C LYS A 61 -20.91 16.75 0.97
N SER A 62 -19.95 16.35 1.81
CA SER A 62 -18.65 15.82 1.35
C SER A 62 -18.81 14.61 0.44
N ARG A 63 -19.74 13.70 0.74
CA ARG A 63 -20.07 12.56 -0.14
C ARG A 63 -20.54 13.00 -1.53
N ILE A 64 -21.34 14.06 -1.59
CA ILE A 64 -21.82 14.64 -2.86
C ILE A 64 -20.66 15.27 -3.62
N LEU A 65 -19.70 15.90 -2.96
CA LEU A 65 -18.55 16.54 -3.61
C LEU A 65 -17.49 15.53 -4.08
N LEU A 66 -17.36 14.37 -3.44
CA LEU A 66 -16.39 13.37 -3.88
C LEU A 66 -16.74 12.82 -5.27
N LYS A 67 -15.69 12.55 -6.05
CA LYS A 67 -15.77 11.64 -7.21
C LYS A 67 -16.09 10.22 -6.75
N ASP A 68 -16.49 9.36 -7.68
CA ASP A 68 -16.88 7.98 -7.38
C ASP A 68 -15.74 7.14 -6.79
N ASP A 69 -14.51 7.40 -7.24
CA ASP A 69 -13.24 6.83 -6.76
C ASP A 69 -12.56 7.70 -5.68
N GLY A 70 -13.21 8.77 -5.25
CA GLY A 70 -12.65 9.74 -4.31
C GLY A 70 -12.57 9.24 -2.87
N LEU A 71 -11.62 9.80 -2.12
CA LEU A 71 -11.33 9.41 -0.73
C LEU A 71 -11.58 10.55 0.24
N ILE A 72 -12.08 10.23 1.44
CA ILE A 72 -12.13 11.15 2.57
C ILE A 72 -11.28 10.64 3.73
N PHE A 73 -10.52 11.55 4.31
CA PHE A 73 -9.64 11.37 5.44
C PHE A 73 -10.11 12.26 6.59
N ILE A 74 -10.30 11.68 7.78
CA ILE A 74 -10.84 12.38 8.94
C ILE A 74 -9.96 12.10 10.15
N SER A 75 -9.23 13.12 10.60
CA SER A 75 -8.50 13.08 11.87
C SER A 75 -9.49 13.18 13.04
N ILE A 76 -9.30 12.35 14.07
CA ILE A 76 -10.17 12.35 15.24
C ILE A 76 -9.49 11.79 16.49
N GLY A 77 -9.82 12.34 17.66
CA GLY A 77 -9.39 11.83 18.95
C GLY A 77 -10.04 10.49 19.34
N ASP A 78 -9.50 9.86 20.38
CA ASP A 78 -9.93 8.57 20.92
C ASP A 78 -11.37 8.60 21.46
N ASP A 79 -11.78 9.71 22.09
CA ASP A 79 -13.11 9.81 22.72
C ASP A 79 -14.27 9.76 21.70
N GLN A 80 -14.04 10.21 20.46
CA GLN A 80 -15.08 10.37 19.44
C GLN A 80 -15.01 9.36 18.29
N VAL A 81 -13.88 8.66 18.12
CA VAL A 81 -13.61 7.83 16.94
C VAL A 81 -14.71 6.78 16.69
N CYS A 82 -15.20 6.11 17.74
CA CYS A 82 -16.21 5.07 17.60
C CYS A 82 -17.55 5.63 17.10
N LYS A 83 -17.98 6.77 17.64
CA LYS A 83 -19.24 7.43 17.27
C LYS A 83 -19.16 7.96 15.84
N LEU A 84 -18.05 8.62 15.50
CA LEU A 84 -17.82 9.16 14.17
C LEU A 84 -17.71 8.06 13.11
N LYS A 85 -17.09 6.92 13.43
CA LYS A 85 -17.04 5.75 12.54
C LYS A 85 -18.44 5.28 12.18
N LEU A 86 -19.36 5.15 13.14
CA LEU A 86 -20.74 4.74 12.88
C LEU A 86 -21.48 5.73 11.98
N VAL A 87 -21.23 7.03 12.13
CA VAL A 87 -21.77 8.06 11.23
C VAL A 87 -21.20 7.90 9.82
N CYS A 88 -19.89 7.67 9.70
CA CYS A 88 -19.24 7.44 8.41
C CYS A 88 -19.76 6.16 7.73
N ASP A 89 -19.96 5.06 8.47
CA ASP A 89 -20.54 3.83 7.92
C ASP A 89 -21.93 4.08 7.31
N LYS A 90 -22.76 4.88 7.97
CA LYS A 90 -24.11 5.23 7.48
C LYS A 90 -24.07 6.11 6.22
N ILE A 91 -23.10 7.01 6.12
CA ILE A 91 -23.00 7.96 5.00
C ILE A 91 -22.29 7.32 3.81
N PHE A 92 -21.09 6.80 4.04
CA PHE A 92 -20.21 6.30 2.98
C PHE A 92 -20.41 4.81 2.69
N GLY A 93 -21.02 4.06 3.61
CA GLY A 93 -21.17 2.62 3.53
C GLY A 93 -20.02 1.90 4.24
N GLU A 94 -20.35 0.93 5.11
CA GLU A 94 -19.34 0.17 5.87
C GLU A 94 -18.33 -0.54 4.97
N ARG A 95 -18.77 -1.06 3.81
CA ARG A 95 -17.91 -1.74 2.82
C ARG A 95 -16.89 -0.79 2.19
N ASN A 96 -17.16 0.50 2.19
CA ASN A 96 -16.28 1.52 1.62
C ASN A 96 -15.29 2.06 2.67
N LYS A 97 -15.27 1.53 3.90
CA LYS A 97 -14.23 1.82 4.87
C LYS A 97 -12.91 1.22 4.40
N ILE A 98 -11.94 2.08 4.13
CA ILE A 98 -10.59 1.67 3.71
C ILE A 98 -9.74 1.29 4.91
N ALA A 99 -9.67 2.18 5.91
CA ALA A 99 -8.87 1.95 7.10
C ALA A 99 -9.31 2.83 8.27
N MET A 100 -8.95 2.38 9.48
CA MET A 100 -8.83 3.21 10.66
C MET A 100 -7.39 3.10 11.12
N MET A 101 -6.62 4.17 10.97
CA MET A 101 -5.20 4.18 11.30
C MET A 101 -5.00 4.82 12.67
N ALA A 102 -4.15 4.23 13.49
CA ALA A 102 -3.66 4.84 14.73
C ALA A 102 -2.47 5.73 14.41
N VAL A 103 -2.51 6.97 14.91
CA VAL A 103 -1.50 8.00 14.65
C VAL A 103 -0.91 8.42 15.98
N LYS A 104 0.39 8.22 16.15
CA LYS A 104 1.08 8.62 17.36
C LYS A 104 1.19 10.13 17.43
N THR A 105 0.76 10.71 18.54
CA THR A 105 0.80 12.15 18.79
C THR A 105 2.06 12.52 19.56
N PRO A 106 2.62 13.74 19.32
CA PRO A 106 3.65 14.28 20.21
C PRO A 106 3.17 14.51 21.63
N ASN A 107 1.90 14.89 21.74
CA ASN A 107 1.28 15.18 23.02
C ASN A 107 1.01 13.87 23.73
N GLN A 108 1.52 13.77 24.95
CA GLN A 108 1.26 12.65 25.85
C GLN A 108 0.45 13.17 27.02
N THR A 109 -0.68 12.53 27.29
CA THR A 109 -1.49 12.82 28.47
C THR A 109 -1.44 11.61 29.39
N GLU A 110 -0.85 11.81 30.57
CA GLU A 110 -0.80 10.78 31.59
C GLU A 110 -2.18 10.64 32.25
N GLY A 111 -2.82 9.48 32.06
CA GLY A 111 -4.00 9.08 32.78
C GLY A 111 -3.65 8.18 33.96
N LYS A 112 -4.64 7.88 34.80
CA LYS A 112 -4.46 7.02 35.99
C LYS A 112 -3.85 5.63 35.69
N ASN A 113 -4.18 5.06 34.53
CA ASN A 113 -3.80 3.70 34.17
C ASN A 113 -2.92 3.60 32.91
N VAL A 114 -2.96 4.61 32.03
CA VAL A 114 -2.32 4.58 30.70
C VAL A 114 -1.89 5.99 30.28
N ILE A 115 -0.85 6.08 29.47
CA ILE A 115 -0.47 7.30 28.76
C ILE A 115 -1.24 7.32 27.44
N LYS A 116 -2.04 8.35 27.23
CA LYS A 116 -2.73 8.61 25.95
C LYS A 116 -1.80 9.41 25.03
N ASN A 117 -1.45 8.82 23.89
CA ASN A 117 -0.58 9.44 22.88
C ASN A 117 -0.95 9.00 21.45
N THR A 118 -2.22 8.67 21.24
CA THR A 118 -2.73 8.12 19.98
C THR A 118 -4.00 8.85 19.58
N GLU A 119 -4.00 9.36 18.35
CA GLU A 119 -5.17 9.82 17.62
C GLU A 119 -5.50 8.83 16.50
N TYR A 120 -6.61 9.03 15.82
CA TYR A 120 -7.08 8.16 14.75
C TYR A 120 -7.29 8.92 13.45
N LEU A 121 -7.03 8.25 12.34
CA LEU A 121 -7.34 8.70 10.99
C LEU A 121 -8.33 7.71 10.38
N LEU A 122 -9.58 8.15 10.18
CA LEU A 122 -10.59 7.38 9.46
C LEU A 122 -10.45 7.64 7.97
N ILE A 123 -10.46 6.58 7.17
CA ILE A 123 -10.36 6.65 5.70
C ILE A 123 -11.53 5.90 5.09
N TYR A 124 -12.32 6.60 4.27
CA TYR A 124 -13.44 6.04 3.52
C TYR A 124 -13.32 6.38 2.04
N GLY A 125 -13.70 5.42 1.20
CA GLY A 125 -14.00 5.63 -0.20
C GLY A 125 -15.42 6.14 -0.39
N ASN A 126 -15.65 6.83 -1.51
CA ASN A 126 -17.01 7.20 -1.89
C ASN A 126 -17.80 5.98 -2.42
N SER A 127 -17.09 5.03 -3.02
CA SER A 127 -17.61 3.76 -3.55
C SER A 127 -16.57 2.63 -3.45
N GLU A 128 -16.96 1.41 -3.86
CA GLU A 128 -16.07 0.24 -3.94
C GLU A 128 -14.92 0.42 -4.96
N LYS A 129 -14.96 1.46 -5.80
CA LYS A 129 -13.87 1.80 -6.74
C LYS A 129 -12.74 2.62 -6.12
N SER A 130 -12.93 3.10 -4.88
CA SER A 130 -11.96 3.99 -4.24
C SER A 130 -10.75 3.19 -3.77
N GLU A 131 -9.55 3.60 -4.18
CA GLU A 131 -8.30 2.93 -3.85
C GLU A 131 -7.22 3.93 -3.41
N LEU A 132 -6.45 3.57 -2.38
CA LEU A 132 -5.27 4.33 -1.98
C LEU A 132 -4.14 4.13 -3.00
N SER A 133 -3.86 5.15 -3.81
CA SER A 133 -2.86 5.10 -4.88
C SER A 133 -1.53 5.73 -4.47
N HIS A 134 -0.54 4.92 -4.09
CA HIS A 134 0.77 5.44 -3.68
C HIS A 134 1.70 5.59 -4.90
N PRO A 135 2.89 6.20 -4.80
CA PRO A 135 3.89 6.04 -5.85
C PRO A 135 4.30 4.57 -5.98
N ALA A 136 4.38 4.07 -7.22
CA ALA A 136 4.81 2.70 -7.48
C ALA A 136 6.27 2.51 -7.04
N LYS A 137 6.53 1.41 -6.33
CA LYS A 137 7.87 1.01 -5.92
C LYS A 137 8.25 -0.29 -6.60
N ARG A 138 9.41 -0.27 -7.26
CA ARG A 138 10.05 -1.46 -7.79
C ARG A 138 10.77 -2.20 -6.67
N GLN A 139 10.50 -3.49 -6.55
CA GLN A 139 11.06 -4.38 -5.53
C GLN A 139 11.66 -5.62 -6.20
N GLU A 140 12.86 -5.97 -5.78
CA GLU A 140 13.52 -7.20 -6.21
C GLU A 140 13.56 -8.18 -5.03
N GLY A 141 13.01 -9.37 -5.25
CA GLY A 141 12.91 -10.41 -4.23
C GLY A 141 13.57 -11.70 -4.68
N ARG A 142 14.44 -12.25 -3.83
CA ARG A 142 15.00 -13.59 -4.02
C ARG A 142 13.89 -14.63 -3.86
N CYS A 143 13.84 -15.58 -4.78
CA CYS A 143 12.80 -16.59 -4.82
C CYS A 143 13.12 -17.84 -3.99
N THR A 144 14.31 -17.94 -3.39
CA THR A 144 14.82 -19.12 -2.66
C THR A 144 14.69 -19.02 -1.14
N THR A 145 13.95 -18.03 -0.63
CA THR A 145 13.77 -17.78 0.81
C THR A 145 12.48 -18.41 1.36
N GLY A 146 12.07 -19.58 0.84
CA GLY A 146 10.89 -20.28 1.36
C GLY A 146 11.10 -20.78 2.80
N ARG A 147 10.01 -20.98 3.54
CA ARG A 147 10.05 -21.32 4.98
C ARG A 147 10.43 -22.78 5.22
N GLU A 148 11.14 -23.07 6.30
CA GLU A 148 11.43 -24.44 6.71
C GLU A 148 10.15 -25.31 6.76
N GLY A 149 10.25 -26.56 6.28
CA GLY A 149 9.11 -27.47 6.12
C GLY A 149 8.24 -27.23 4.87
N GLN A 150 8.44 -26.14 4.12
CA GLN A 150 7.70 -25.90 2.88
C GLN A 150 8.11 -26.89 1.78
N THR A 151 7.14 -27.35 0.99
CA THR A 151 7.35 -28.24 -0.15
C THR A 151 8.38 -27.68 -1.13
N ILE A 152 9.47 -28.44 -1.32
CA ILE A 152 10.48 -28.20 -2.35
C ILE A 152 9.86 -28.50 -3.71
N GLN A 153 10.01 -27.59 -4.66
CA GLN A 153 9.40 -27.71 -5.99
C GLN A 153 10.46 -27.50 -7.07
N THR A 154 10.28 -28.20 -8.19
CA THR A 154 11.11 -28.04 -9.38
C THR A 154 10.39 -27.11 -10.36
N ILE A 155 11.05 -26.03 -10.78
CA ILE A 155 10.54 -25.10 -11.80
C ILE A 155 11.54 -25.03 -12.96
N VAL A 156 11.01 -25.06 -14.19
CA VAL A 156 11.79 -24.89 -15.41
C VAL A 156 11.98 -23.39 -15.68
N ILE A 157 13.21 -22.91 -15.61
CA ILE A 157 13.58 -21.54 -16.00
C ILE A 157 13.92 -21.54 -17.50
N PRO A 158 13.28 -20.69 -18.32
CA PRO A 158 13.40 -20.77 -19.77
C PRO A 158 14.78 -20.33 -20.29
N ARG A 159 15.14 -20.81 -21.49
CA ARG A 159 16.27 -20.27 -22.25
C ARG A 159 16.08 -18.76 -22.45
N GLY A 160 17.17 -18.02 -22.43
CA GLY A 160 17.16 -16.58 -22.66
C GLY A 160 16.85 -15.74 -21.41
N THR A 161 16.50 -16.37 -20.28
CA THR A 161 16.42 -15.68 -18.98
C THR A 161 17.74 -14.98 -18.69
N ARG A 162 17.65 -13.71 -18.29
CA ARG A 162 18.82 -12.89 -17.93
C ARG A 162 19.53 -13.49 -16.73
N VAL A 163 20.86 -13.47 -16.77
CA VAL A 163 21.74 -13.89 -15.69
C VAL A 163 22.64 -12.72 -15.34
N GLU A 164 22.67 -12.34 -14.07
CA GLU A 164 23.39 -11.17 -13.58
C GLU A 164 24.49 -11.58 -12.59
N LYS A 165 25.65 -10.93 -12.68
CA LYS A 165 26.81 -11.19 -11.80
C LYS A 165 27.31 -12.64 -11.86
N VAL A 166 27.17 -13.28 -13.01
CA VAL A 166 27.74 -14.59 -13.32
C VAL A 166 28.44 -14.46 -14.68
N PRO A 167 29.75 -14.77 -14.80
CA PRO A 167 30.44 -14.80 -16.08
C PRO A 167 29.83 -15.81 -17.06
N ASP A 168 30.18 -15.67 -18.33
CA ASP A 168 29.89 -16.71 -19.31
C ASP A 168 30.69 -17.97 -18.97
N GLY A 169 30.04 -19.14 -19.10
CA GLY A 169 30.62 -20.41 -18.67
C GLY A 169 29.58 -21.50 -18.45
N GLU A 170 30.06 -22.65 -17.98
CA GLU A 170 29.25 -23.80 -17.62
C GLU A 170 29.36 -24.06 -16.11
N TYR A 171 28.23 -24.24 -15.44
CA TYR A 171 28.13 -24.37 -13.98
C TYR A 171 27.27 -25.57 -13.59
N THR A 172 27.81 -26.39 -12.68
CA THR A 172 27.23 -27.62 -12.15
C THR A 172 26.66 -27.42 -10.73
N ASN A 173 26.10 -28.47 -10.13
CA ASN A 173 25.70 -28.44 -8.73
C ASN A 173 26.88 -28.14 -7.80
N ASP A 174 28.07 -28.65 -8.09
CA ASP A 174 29.25 -28.40 -7.27
C ASP A 174 29.61 -26.92 -7.23
N ASP A 175 29.43 -26.20 -8.35
CA ASP A 175 29.69 -24.77 -8.42
C ASP A 175 28.68 -23.97 -7.59
N ILE A 176 27.41 -24.40 -7.58
CA ILE A 176 26.34 -23.81 -6.77
C ILE A 176 26.57 -24.08 -5.27
N LEU A 177 27.00 -25.29 -4.90
CA LEU A 177 27.22 -25.71 -3.53
C LEU A 177 28.51 -25.11 -2.92
N LYS A 178 29.60 -25.02 -3.70
CA LYS A 178 30.89 -24.44 -3.28
C LYS A 178 30.78 -22.97 -2.89
N THR A 179 29.78 -22.26 -3.38
CA THR A 179 29.53 -20.86 -3.01
C THR A 179 28.88 -20.65 -1.63
N GLY A 180 28.57 -21.72 -0.89
CA GLY A 180 28.11 -21.68 0.51
C GLY A 180 26.66 -21.18 0.70
N GLY A 181 26.14 -21.31 1.93
CA GLY A 181 24.84 -20.78 2.38
C GLY A 181 23.74 -21.83 2.54
N ASN A 182 22.79 -21.57 3.46
CA ASN A 182 21.81 -22.54 3.96
C ASN A 182 20.57 -22.74 3.06
N GLU A 183 20.60 -22.30 1.80
CA GLU A 183 19.47 -22.45 0.88
C GLU A 183 19.51 -23.79 0.15
N ASP A 184 18.38 -24.50 0.13
CA ASP A 184 18.20 -25.74 -0.63
C ASP A 184 18.00 -25.41 -2.11
N ILE A 185 19.09 -25.23 -2.87
CA ILE A 185 19.05 -25.03 -4.32
C ILE A 185 19.79 -26.16 -5.00
N GLU A 186 19.09 -26.87 -5.86
CA GLU A 186 19.62 -27.98 -6.65
C GLU A 186 19.27 -27.79 -8.13
N LEU A 187 20.28 -27.92 -8.98
CA LEU A 187 20.12 -28.03 -10.42
C LEU A 187 19.75 -29.48 -10.77
N VAL A 188 18.60 -29.66 -11.42
CA VAL A 188 18.12 -30.98 -11.83
C VAL A 188 18.41 -31.19 -13.32
N GLY A 189 19.44 -31.99 -13.61
CA GLY A 189 19.82 -32.37 -14.97
C GLY A 189 21.02 -31.59 -15.50
N ALA A 190 20.88 -31.00 -16.69
CA ALA A 190 22.02 -30.42 -17.41
C ALA A 190 22.60 -29.18 -16.70
N PRO A 191 23.93 -28.95 -16.80
CA PRO A 191 24.59 -27.75 -16.31
C PRO A 191 23.98 -26.45 -16.81
N ILE A 192 24.10 -25.40 -16.00
CA ILE A 192 23.76 -24.03 -16.39
C ILE A 192 24.83 -23.56 -17.37
N VAL A 193 24.42 -23.10 -18.55
CA VAL A 193 25.33 -22.48 -19.52
C VAL A 193 24.93 -21.03 -19.70
N VAL A 194 25.82 -20.11 -19.32
CA VAL A 194 25.64 -18.66 -19.47
C VAL A 194 26.40 -18.19 -20.70
N LYS A 195 25.70 -17.49 -21.60
CA LYS A 195 26.30 -16.82 -22.77
C LYS A 195 25.69 -15.44 -22.93
N ASN A 196 26.53 -14.42 -23.06
CA ASN A 196 26.15 -13.01 -23.16
C ASN A 196 25.16 -12.60 -22.05
N GLY A 197 25.41 -13.03 -20.82
CA GLY A 197 24.56 -12.71 -19.66
C GLY A 197 23.14 -13.31 -19.73
N LYS A 198 22.93 -14.39 -20.49
CA LYS A 198 21.65 -15.10 -20.59
C LYS A 198 21.85 -16.61 -20.51
N LEU A 199 20.79 -17.31 -20.07
CA LEU A 199 20.75 -18.76 -20.15
C LEU A 199 20.77 -19.23 -21.61
N HIS A 200 21.75 -20.05 -21.96
CA HIS A 200 21.84 -20.67 -23.28
C HIS A 200 20.81 -21.80 -23.47
N ARG A 201 20.35 -22.42 -22.39
CA ARG A 201 19.31 -23.47 -22.41
C ARG A 201 18.36 -23.30 -21.24
N ALA A 202 17.17 -23.88 -21.32
CA ALA A 202 16.29 -23.96 -20.17
C ALA A 202 16.92 -24.86 -19.09
N ILE A 203 16.72 -24.52 -17.83
CA ILE A 203 17.25 -25.27 -16.68
C ILE A 203 16.12 -25.64 -15.71
N LYS A 204 16.31 -26.70 -14.93
CA LYS A 204 15.36 -27.08 -13.87
C LYS A 204 15.99 -26.78 -12.51
N LEU A 205 15.38 -25.87 -11.78
CA LEU A 205 15.80 -25.54 -10.42
C LEU A 205 14.82 -26.16 -9.43
N ARG A 206 15.34 -27.03 -8.57
CA ARG A 206 14.64 -27.60 -7.43
C ARG A 206 15.06 -26.83 -6.19
N CYS A 207 14.12 -26.07 -5.62
CA CYS A 207 14.39 -25.32 -4.40
C CYS A 207 13.13 -25.07 -3.59
N ARG A 208 13.33 -24.47 -2.43
CA ARG A 208 12.26 -24.01 -1.55
C ARG A 208 11.82 -22.60 -1.96
N TRP A 209 10.84 -22.54 -2.85
CA TRP A 209 10.40 -21.28 -3.47
C TRP A 209 9.59 -20.40 -2.50
N SER A 210 9.92 -19.12 -2.37
CA SER A 210 9.12 -18.15 -1.58
C SER A 210 7.81 -17.76 -2.27
N CYS A 211 7.78 -17.79 -3.61
CA CYS A 211 6.62 -17.41 -4.41
C CYS A 211 6.49 -18.24 -5.71
N PRO A 212 6.33 -19.58 -5.62
CA PRO A 212 6.37 -20.47 -6.78
C PRO A 212 5.27 -20.18 -7.82
N ASN A 213 4.08 -19.78 -7.37
CA ASN A 213 2.96 -19.46 -8.28
C ASN A 213 3.21 -18.16 -9.06
N ASP A 214 3.79 -17.13 -8.42
CA ASP A 214 4.19 -15.90 -9.11
C ASP A 214 5.20 -16.21 -10.23
N VAL A 215 6.20 -17.05 -9.95
CA VAL A 215 7.21 -17.49 -10.94
C VAL A 215 6.55 -18.25 -12.10
N ARG A 216 5.70 -19.24 -11.81
CA ARG A 216 5.02 -20.03 -12.84
C ARG A 216 4.11 -19.19 -13.72
N ASN A 217 3.29 -18.35 -13.10
CA ASN A 217 2.34 -17.49 -13.81
C ASN A 217 3.08 -16.53 -14.73
N PHE A 218 4.20 -15.94 -14.26
CA PHE A 218 5.05 -15.11 -15.09
C PHE A 218 5.64 -15.88 -16.28
N ILE A 219 6.25 -17.05 -16.04
CA ILE A 219 6.83 -17.88 -17.12
C ILE A 219 5.76 -18.27 -18.15
N SER A 220 4.57 -18.67 -17.69
CA SER A 220 3.46 -19.03 -18.58
C SER A 220 3.00 -17.84 -19.41
N ALA A 221 2.83 -16.66 -18.81
CA ALA A 221 2.43 -15.45 -19.52
C ALA A 221 3.46 -14.98 -20.55
N GLN A 222 4.76 -15.19 -20.30
CA GLN A 222 5.82 -14.87 -21.26
C GLN A 222 5.88 -15.83 -22.46
N LYS A 223 5.18 -16.96 -22.42
CA LYS A 223 5.02 -17.86 -23.58
C LYS A 223 3.86 -17.45 -24.49
N GLU A 224 2.94 -16.62 -24.01
CA GLU A 224 1.81 -16.14 -24.80
C GLU A 224 2.26 -15.02 -25.75
N GLU A 225 1.76 -15.03 -26.98
CA GLU A 225 2.13 -14.10 -28.05
C GLU A 225 1.82 -12.63 -27.70
N SER A 226 0.83 -12.40 -26.84
CA SER A 226 0.40 -11.08 -26.39
C SER A 226 1.08 -10.57 -25.11
N LYS A 227 1.99 -11.33 -24.50
CA LYS A 227 2.71 -11.00 -23.23
C LYS A 227 1.80 -10.32 -22.19
N LYS A 228 0.88 -11.08 -21.61
CA LYS A 228 -0.05 -10.56 -20.59
C LYS A 228 0.69 -10.03 -19.35
N THR A 229 0.23 -8.89 -18.85
CA THR A 229 0.58 -8.39 -17.52
C THR A 229 0.16 -9.41 -16.45
N VAL A 230 1.10 -9.80 -15.58
CA VAL A 230 0.83 -10.71 -14.45
C VAL A 230 0.92 -9.92 -13.16
N ARG A 231 -0.13 -9.99 -12.35
CA ARG A 231 -0.13 -9.42 -10.99
C ARG A 231 -0.16 -10.52 -9.95
N ASN A 232 0.52 -10.31 -8.83
CA ASN A 232 0.43 -11.21 -7.68
C ASN A 232 -0.86 -10.96 -6.88
N LYS A 233 -1.11 -11.78 -5.85
CA LYS A 233 -2.29 -11.65 -4.97
C LYS A 233 -2.41 -10.32 -4.21
N TYR A 234 -1.37 -9.50 -4.21
CA TYR A 234 -1.34 -8.19 -3.57
C TYR A 234 -1.55 -7.04 -4.58
N GLY A 235 -1.75 -7.35 -5.86
CA GLY A 235 -1.92 -6.38 -6.93
C GLY A 235 -0.61 -5.86 -7.53
N LYS A 236 0.56 -6.35 -7.08
CA LYS A 236 1.86 -5.93 -7.65
C LYS A 236 2.10 -6.64 -8.98
N GLU A 237 2.43 -5.89 -10.01
CA GLU A 237 2.83 -6.39 -11.32
C GLU A 237 4.18 -7.10 -11.22
N ILE A 238 4.32 -8.22 -11.93
CA ILE A 238 5.57 -8.98 -12.03
C ILE A 238 6.23 -8.59 -13.34
N LEU A 239 7.36 -7.88 -13.24
CA LEU A 239 8.05 -7.30 -14.39
C LEU A 239 9.09 -8.24 -15.00
N GLU A 240 9.79 -9.00 -14.15
CA GLU A 240 10.93 -9.80 -14.61
C GLU A 240 11.22 -10.99 -13.70
N LEU A 241 11.64 -12.09 -14.31
CA LEU A 241 12.32 -13.22 -13.65
C LEU A 241 13.73 -13.31 -14.22
N TYR A 242 14.73 -13.30 -13.34
CA TYR A 242 16.14 -13.41 -13.75
C TYR A 242 16.95 -14.23 -12.73
N LEU A 243 18.15 -14.67 -13.11
CA LEU A 243 19.08 -15.34 -12.20
C LEU A 243 20.16 -14.37 -11.75
N LYS A 244 20.58 -14.43 -10.48
CA LYS A 244 21.57 -13.51 -9.92
C LYS A 244 22.58 -14.23 -9.04
N GLY A 245 23.83 -13.80 -9.16
CA GLY A 245 24.92 -14.25 -8.30
C GLY A 245 25.39 -15.66 -8.60
N LYS A 246 26.53 -16.05 -8.00
CA LYS A 246 27.25 -17.28 -8.35
C LYS A 246 26.46 -18.58 -8.11
N ARG A 247 25.45 -18.54 -7.22
CA ARG A 247 24.49 -19.64 -6.98
C ARG A 247 23.36 -19.72 -8.01
N SER A 248 23.36 -18.83 -9.01
CA SER A 248 22.28 -18.69 -10.00
C SER A 248 20.90 -18.60 -9.34
N GLN A 249 20.80 -17.82 -8.26
CA GLN A 249 19.57 -17.69 -7.49
C GLN A 249 18.50 -17.04 -8.37
N PRO A 250 17.26 -17.55 -8.41
CA PRO A 250 16.16 -16.88 -9.08
C PRO A 250 15.68 -15.65 -8.30
N TRP A 251 15.49 -14.55 -9.01
CA TRP A 251 14.95 -13.29 -8.51
C TRP A 251 13.75 -12.86 -9.32
N LEU A 252 12.74 -12.32 -8.63
CA LEU A 252 11.60 -11.68 -9.25
C LEU A 252 11.65 -10.18 -9.00
N VAL A 253 11.43 -9.42 -10.06
CA VAL A 253 11.19 -7.98 -10.01
C VAL A 253 9.68 -7.77 -10.01
N LYS A 254 9.19 -7.03 -9.03
CA LYS A 254 7.79 -6.66 -8.89
C LYS A 254 7.68 -5.15 -8.82
N GLU A 255 6.62 -4.59 -9.38
CA GLU A 255 6.28 -3.18 -9.24
C GLU A 255 4.86 -3.04 -8.72
N GLY A 256 4.68 -2.11 -7.80
CA GLY A 256 3.37 -1.77 -7.28
C GLY A 256 3.48 -0.94 -6.03
N PHE A 257 2.35 -0.72 -5.41
CA PHE A 257 2.26 0.17 -4.27
C PHE A 257 2.66 -0.54 -2.98
N ASP A 258 3.46 0.14 -2.15
CA ASP A 258 3.62 -0.28 -0.75
C ASP A 258 2.42 0.23 0.03
N LYS A 259 1.68 -0.71 0.60
CA LYS A 259 0.50 -0.38 1.40
C LYS A 259 0.97 0.23 2.72
N PRO A 260 0.39 1.37 3.15
CA PRO A 260 0.75 1.98 4.41
C PRO A 260 0.36 1.07 5.57
N THR A 261 1.11 1.16 6.67
CA THR A 261 0.75 0.49 7.92
C THR A 261 -0.43 1.21 8.56
N THR A 262 -1.28 0.48 9.27
CA THR A 262 -2.38 1.07 10.06
C THR A 262 -1.90 1.76 11.33
N PHE A 263 -0.59 1.86 11.54
CA PHE A 263 0.05 2.58 12.64
C PHE A 263 1.07 3.56 12.05
N ILE A 264 0.94 4.84 12.41
CA ILE A 264 1.79 5.93 11.96
C ILE A 264 2.58 6.46 13.17
N ASP A 265 3.88 6.12 13.23
CA ASP A 265 4.78 6.46 14.35
C ASP A 265 5.52 7.81 14.16
N GLY A 266 5.23 8.55 13.08
CA GLY A 266 5.88 9.82 12.78
C GLY A 266 5.07 11.02 13.24
N TYR A 267 5.68 11.90 14.03
CA TYR A 267 5.11 13.16 14.50
C TYR A 267 4.47 13.99 13.38
N ILE A 268 3.23 14.47 13.60
CA ILE A 268 2.56 15.49 12.75
C ILE A 268 3.12 16.92 13.05
N SER A 269 4.22 17.05 13.79
CA SER A 269 4.91 18.33 13.98
C SER A 269 6.11 18.44 13.05
N LYS A 270 5.97 19.23 11.97
CA LYS A 270 7.01 19.72 11.06
C LYS A 270 8.01 18.66 10.55
N GLY A 271 7.71 18.05 9.39
CA GLY A 271 8.77 17.60 8.48
C GLY A 271 9.05 16.09 8.36
N LYS A 272 8.08 15.20 8.62
CA LYS A 272 8.15 13.81 8.11
C LYS A 272 6.92 13.47 7.28
N ASN A 273 7.18 12.93 6.08
CA ASN A 273 6.26 12.69 4.96
C ASN A 273 5.13 11.67 5.21
N ASN A 274 4.86 11.27 6.46
CA ASN A 274 4.06 10.07 6.71
C ASN A 274 2.57 10.25 6.38
N LEU A 275 1.99 11.44 6.62
CA LEU A 275 0.59 11.70 6.29
C LEU A 275 0.43 11.99 4.79
N THR A 276 1.37 12.67 4.15
CA THR A 276 1.35 12.91 2.69
C THR A 276 1.50 11.60 1.92
N ASP A 277 2.32 10.68 2.42
CA ASP A 277 2.46 9.33 1.85
C ASP A 277 1.13 8.58 1.92
N VAL A 278 0.43 8.64 3.06
CA VAL A 278 -0.91 8.02 3.24
C VAL A 278 -1.99 8.70 2.40
N MET A 279 -1.98 10.04 2.34
CA MET A 279 -2.92 10.83 1.55
C MET A 279 -2.64 10.75 0.06
N CYS A 280 -1.57 10.06 -0.36
CA CYS A 280 -1.23 9.86 -1.77
C CYS A 280 -1.02 11.18 -2.53
N ILE A 281 -0.57 12.24 -1.82
CA ILE A 281 -0.33 13.56 -2.41
C ILE A 281 1.12 13.59 -2.91
N SER A 282 1.31 13.48 -4.23
CA SER A 282 2.59 13.66 -4.92
C SER A 282 2.79 15.08 -5.44
#